data_AF-A0A7U9SJ82-F1
#
_entry.id   AF-A0A7U9SJ82-F1
#
_cell.length_a   1.000
_cell.length_b   1.000
_cell.length_c   1.000
_cell.angle_alpha   90.00
_cell.angle_beta   90.00
_cell.angle_gamma   90.00
#
_symmetry.space_group_name_H-M   'P 1'
#
loop_
_entity.id
_entity.type
_entity.pdbx_description
1 polymer ?
#
loop_
_entity_poly.entity_id
_entity_poly.type
_entity_poly.pdbx_seq_one_letter_code
_entity_poly.pdbx_strand_id
1 'polypeptide(L)'
;MITNTDATLYHRIRGMSKDGDGWQRVYLPAVWWYENVSSSITTNGMKMGNGATSGLTVRVPDICVGIQKGDYIVKGNCDVEMVTVKSLSGISHYCVTGVNYNAFGSRPHVKVVGVKC
;
A
#
# COMPACT_ATOMS: atom_id res chain seq x y z
N MET A 1 -0.02 -3.16 14.83
CA MET A 1 1.35 -2.92 15.34
C MET A 1 1.96 -1.78 14.55
N ILE A 2 2.71 -0.85 15.17
CA ILE A 2 3.46 0.20 14.44
C ILE A 2 4.88 -0.29 14.18
N THR A 3 5.34 -0.29 12.93
CA THR A 3 6.73 -0.61 12.57
C THR A 3 7.29 0.44 11.63
N ASN A 4 8.51 0.91 11.91
CA ASN A 4 9.25 1.77 10.99
C ASN A 4 10.12 0.89 10.12
N THR A 5 9.83 0.84 8.83
CA THR A 5 10.63 0.08 7.86
C THR A 5 10.44 0.73 6.50
N ASP A 6 11.38 0.48 5.61
CA ASP A 6 11.29 0.85 4.20
C ASP A 6 10.12 0.17 3.48
N ALA A 7 9.79 0.70 2.31
CA ALA A 7 8.73 0.20 1.45
C ALA A 7 9.14 0.32 -0.02
N THR A 8 8.48 -0.47 -0.86
CA THR A 8 8.53 -0.33 -2.32
C THR A 8 7.14 -0.03 -2.82
N LEU A 9 7.00 1.09 -3.53
CA LEU A 9 5.78 1.49 -4.22
C LEU A 9 5.86 1.07 -5.68
N TYR A 10 4.81 0.44 -6.17
CA TYR A 10 4.55 0.24 -7.59
C TYR A 10 3.43 1.19 -8.01
N HIS A 11 3.83 2.28 -8.65
CA HIS A 11 2.92 3.31 -9.15
C HIS A 11 2.38 2.91 -10.53
N ARG A 12 1.06 2.93 -10.68
CA ARG A 12 0.41 2.57 -11.94
C ARG A 12 0.50 3.72 -12.94
N ILE A 13 1.20 3.50 -14.06
CA ILE A 13 1.24 4.43 -15.19
C ILE A 13 0.26 3.93 -16.24
N ARG A 14 -0.83 4.66 -16.45
CA ARG A 14 -1.84 4.26 -17.45
C ARG A 14 -1.36 4.48 -18.87
N GLY A 15 -1.61 3.51 -19.75
CA GLY A 15 -1.32 3.61 -21.18
C GLY A 15 0.17 3.71 -21.52
N MET A 16 1.05 3.19 -20.65
CA MET A 16 2.50 3.23 -20.85
C MET A 16 2.96 2.32 -22.00
N SER A 17 2.21 1.26 -22.32
CA SER A 17 2.51 0.37 -23.44
C SER A 17 1.27 0.14 -24.31
N LYS A 18 1.49 -0.39 -25.53
CA LYS A 18 0.40 -0.82 -26.41
C LYS A 18 -0.47 -1.93 -25.80
N ASP A 19 0.02 -2.60 -24.75
CA ASP A 19 -0.62 -3.72 -24.06
C ASP A 19 -1.36 -3.31 -22.76
N GLY A 20 -1.29 -2.03 -22.36
CA GLY A 20 -2.05 -1.50 -21.22
C GLY A 20 -1.24 -0.62 -20.26
N ASP A 21 -1.44 -0.84 -18.96
CA ASP A 21 -0.79 -0.06 -17.90
C ASP A 21 0.62 -0.57 -17.60
N GLY A 22 1.54 0.34 -17.36
CA GLY A 22 2.88 0.06 -16.84
C GLY A 22 2.97 0.32 -15.35
N TRP A 23 4.09 -0.12 -14.75
CA TRP A 23 4.36 0.04 -13.33
C TRP A 23 5.71 0.71 -13.13
N GLN A 24 5.74 1.79 -12.35
CA GLN A 24 6.97 2.43 -11.93
C GLN A 24 7.29 2.04 -10.50
N ARG A 25 8.48 1.48 -10.30
CA ARG A 25 8.99 1.13 -8.98
C ARG A 25 9.63 2.35 -8.32
N VAL A 26 9.24 2.64 -7.08
CA VAL A 26 9.79 3.72 -6.27
C VAL A 26 10.17 3.15 -4.90
N TYR A 27 11.44 3.35 -4.51
CA TYR A 27 11.92 2.96 -3.19
C TYR A 27 11.61 4.06 -2.16
N LEU A 28 11.06 3.66 -1.02
CA LEU A 28 10.68 4.55 0.07
C LEU A 28 11.48 4.15 1.33
N PRO A 29 12.55 4.87 1.69
CA PRO A 29 13.50 4.44 2.73
C PRO A 29 12.95 4.52 4.16
N ALA A 30 12.01 5.43 4.43
CA ALA A 30 11.52 5.68 5.77
C ALA A 30 10.00 5.75 5.77
N VAL A 31 9.34 4.68 6.22
CA VAL A 31 7.88 4.59 6.19
C VAL A 31 7.36 4.07 7.53
N TRP A 32 6.25 4.65 8.01
CA TRP A 32 5.59 4.21 9.24
C TRP A 32 4.40 3.32 8.90
N TRP A 33 4.52 2.04 9.23
CA TRP A 33 3.50 1.04 8.98
C TRP A 33 2.61 0.91 10.20
N TYR A 34 1.30 0.94 9.99
CA TYR A 34 0.30 0.63 10.98
C TYR A 34 -0.64 -0.44 10.40
N GLU A 35 -0.40 -1.69 10.81
CA GLU A 35 -1.26 -2.80 10.46
C GLU A 35 -2.36 -2.92 11.51
N ASN A 36 -3.61 -2.71 11.08
CA ASN A 36 -4.79 -2.95 11.89
C ASN A 36 -5.41 -4.30 11.49
N VAL A 37 -5.30 -5.27 12.38
CA VAL A 37 -6.01 -6.54 12.27
C VAL A 37 -7.27 -6.41 13.11
N SER A 38 -8.34 -5.89 12.51
CA SER A 38 -9.64 -5.86 13.19
C SER A 38 -10.39 -7.17 12.94
N SER A 39 -10.52 -8.00 13.97
CA SER A 39 -11.52 -9.07 14.02
C SER A 39 -12.81 -8.52 14.62
N SER A 40 -13.88 -8.45 13.84
CA SER A 40 -15.20 -8.06 14.35
C SER A 40 -16.01 -9.33 14.67
N ILE A 41 -16.33 -9.54 15.95
CA ILE A 41 -17.28 -10.55 16.39
C ILE A 41 -18.67 -9.91 16.33
N THR A 42 -19.57 -10.46 15.52
CA THR A 42 -20.97 -10.04 15.46
C THR A 42 -21.86 -11.11 16.09
N THR A 43 -23.10 -10.78 16.42
CA THR A 43 -24.06 -11.65 17.15
C THR A 43 -24.35 -13.00 16.45
N ASN A 44 -24.00 -13.15 15.17
CA ASN A 44 -24.14 -14.37 14.38
C ASN A 44 -22.84 -15.21 14.26
N GLY A 45 -21.91 -15.05 15.20
CA GLY A 45 -20.60 -15.72 15.21
C GLY A 45 -19.45 -14.84 14.71
N MET A 46 -18.23 -15.38 14.75
CA MET A 46 -17.08 -14.72 14.11
C MET A 46 -17.42 -14.49 12.64
N LYS A 47 -17.54 -13.24 12.21
CA LYS A 47 -17.35 -12.94 10.80
C LYS A 47 -15.88 -13.16 10.48
N MET A 48 -15.51 -14.41 10.16
CA MET A 48 -14.68 -14.65 8.98
C MET A 48 -15.56 -14.44 7.74
N GLY A 49 -16.24 -13.29 7.67
CA GLY A 49 -16.78 -12.84 6.41
C GLY A 49 -15.59 -12.56 5.52
N ASN A 50 -15.80 -12.63 4.22
CA ASN A 50 -14.87 -12.25 3.15
C ASN A 50 -14.43 -10.76 3.27
N GLY A 51 -13.87 -10.34 4.40
CA GLY A 51 -14.05 -9.01 4.99
C GLY A 51 -13.35 -8.80 6.34
N ALA A 52 -12.46 -9.72 6.77
CA ALA A 52 -11.32 -9.33 7.59
C ALA A 52 -10.34 -8.57 6.69
N THR A 53 -10.68 -7.33 6.35
CA THR A 53 -9.79 -6.46 5.59
C THR A 53 -8.71 -6.03 6.57
N SER A 54 -7.55 -6.70 6.58
CA SER A 54 -6.37 -6.19 7.28
C SER A 54 -6.02 -4.85 6.64
N GLY A 55 -6.61 -3.80 7.17
CA GLY A 55 -6.43 -2.43 6.71
C GLY A 55 -5.02 -2.02 7.09
N LEU A 56 -4.18 -1.85 6.07
CA LEU A 56 -2.88 -1.26 6.25
C LEU A 56 -3.04 0.26 6.18
N THR A 57 -2.54 0.97 7.19
CA THR A 57 -2.26 2.39 7.07
C THR A 57 -0.75 2.59 7.00
N VAL A 58 -0.28 3.21 5.95
CA VAL A 58 1.14 3.57 5.77
C VAL A 58 1.25 5.08 5.82
N ARG A 59 2.24 5.62 6.55
CA ARG A 59 2.58 7.04 6.48
C ARG A 59 3.95 7.21 5.87
N VAL A 60 4.01 7.93 4.76
CA VAL A 60 5.24 8.25 4.05
C VAL A 60 5.59 9.72 4.36
N PRO A 61 6.71 10.01 5.03
CA PRO A 61 7.12 11.38 5.35
C PRO A 61 7.48 12.21 4.10
N ASP A 62 7.95 11.55 3.04
CA ASP A 62 8.16 12.20 1.76
C ASP A 62 6.80 12.56 1.14
N ILE A 63 6.51 13.86 1.05
CA ILE A 63 5.26 14.40 0.47
C ILE A 63 5.35 14.60 -1.04
N CYS A 64 6.53 14.46 -1.63
CA CYS A 64 6.75 14.61 -3.07
C CYS A 64 6.45 13.33 -3.85
N VAL A 65 6.28 12.19 -3.15
CA VAL A 65 5.92 10.92 -3.78
C VAL A 65 4.49 10.95 -4.32
N GLY A 66 4.33 10.62 -5.60
CA GLY A 66 3.03 10.43 -6.23
C GLY A 66 2.44 9.06 -5.91
N ILE A 67 1.58 8.98 -4.90
CA ILE A 67 0.80 7.77 -4.57
C ILE A 67 -0.66 8.01 -4.92
N GLN A 68 -1.29 7.01 -5.54
CA GLN A 68 -2.71 7.05 -5.92
C GLN A 68 -3.42 5.73 -5.65
N LYS A 69 -4.76 5.78 -5.73
CA LYS A 69 -5.60 4.58 -5.63
C LYS A 69 -5.31 3.62 -6.79
N GLY A 70 -5.12 2.35 -6.46
CA GLY A 70 -4.76 1.30 -7.42
C GLY A 70 -3.26 1.07 -7.58
N ASP A 71 -2.42 1.83 -6.87
CA ASP A 71 -1.00 1.51 -6.69
C ASP A 71 -0.84 0.32 -5.74
N TYR A 72 0.34 -0.29 -5.74
CA TYR A 72 0.68 -1.38 -4.83
C TYR A 72 1.86 -1.01 -3.94
N ILE A 73 1.80 -1.39 -2.66
CA ILE A 73 2.88 -1.18 -1.70
C ILE A 73 3.35 -2.54 -1.17
N VAL A 74 4.65 -2.74 -1.18
CA VAL A 74 5.34 -3.89 -0.60
C VAL A 74 6.21 -3.41 0.56
N LYS A 75 6.26 -4.19 1.63
CA LYS A 75 7.12 -3.92 2.79
C LYS A 75 8.57 -4.28 2.46
N GLY A 76 9.51 -3.40 2.76
CA GLY A 76 10.92 -3.60 2.40
C GLY A 76 11.32 -3.10 1.02
N ASN A 77 12.61 -3.18 0.72
CA ASN A 77 13.14 -3.07 -0.64
C ASN A 77 12.79 -4.33 -1.45
N CYS A 78 11.92 -4.20 -2.43
CA CYS A 78 11.49 -5.27 -3.33
C CYS A 78 12.14 -5.05 -4.70
N ASP A 79 12.98 -5.98 -5.11
CA ASP A 79 13.71 -5.94 -6.39
C ASP A 79 12.99 -6.61 -7.56
N VAL A 80 11.69 -6.88 -7.41
CA VAL A 80 10.88 -7.47 -8.49
C VAL A 80 10.49 -6.40 -9.50
N GLU A 81 10.73 -6.67 -10.77
CA GLU A 81 10.17 -5.86 -11.85
C GLU A 81 8.72 -6.29 -12.11
N MET A 82 7.78 -5.38 -11.83
CA MET A 82 6.35 -5.67 -11.95
C MET A 82 5.86 -5.42 -13.38
N VAL A 83 5.68 -6.49 -14.15
CA VAL A 83 4.98 -6.41 -15.45
C VAL A 83 3.48 -6.50 -15.25
N THR A 84 3.03 -7.37 -14.35
CA THR A 84 1.64 -7.48 -13.92
C THR A 84 1.57 -7.68 -12.41
N VAL A 85 0.39 -7.53 -11.81
CA VAL A 85 0.20 -7.81 -10.37
C VAL A 85 0.59 -9.25 -10.00
N LYS A 86 0.50 -10.19 -10.95
CA LYS A 86 0.93 -11.58 -10.75
C LYS A 86 2.44 -11.72 -10.51
N SER A 87 3.26 -10.76 -10.97
CA SER A 87 4.69 -10.73 -10.67
C SER A 87 4.98 -10.65 -9.16
N LEU A 88 4.03 -10.14 -8.37
CA LEU A 88 4.11 -10.07 -6.91
C LEU A 88 3.51 -11.31 -6.21
N SER A 89 3.21 -12.38 -6.96
CA SER A 89 2.71 -13.62 -6.38
C SER A 89 3.71 -14.21 -5.37
N GLY A 90 3.23 -14.55 -4.17
CA GLY A 90 4.07 -15.03 -3.07
C GLY A 90 4.71 -13.92 -2.23
N ILE A 91 4.59 -12.65 -2.62
CA ILE A 91 5.07 -11.49 -1.86
C ILE A 91 3.89 -10.83 -1.15
N SER A 92 4.04 -10.52 0.14
CA SER A 92 3.01 -9.79 0.88
C SER A 92 2.92 -8.35 0.38
N HIS A 93 1.89 -8.05 -0.40
CA HIS A 93 1.65 -6.75 -1.01
C HIS A 93 0.27 -6.21 -0.66
N TYR A 94 0.10 -4.90 -0.76
CA TYR A 94 -1.13 -4.20 -0.41
C TYR A 94 -1.58 -3.32 -1.57
N CYS A 95 -2.84 -3.44 -1.97
CA CYS A 95 -3.46 -2.52 -2.93
C CYS A 95 -3.91 -1.25 -2.23
N VAL A 96 -3.49 -0.11 -2.75
CA VAL A 96 -3.85 1.21 -2.23
C VAL A 96 -5.31 1.51 -2.56
N THR A 97 -6.13 1.71 -1.52
CA THR A 97 -7.55 2.03 -1.65
C THR A 97 -7.86 3.50 -1.37
N GLY A 98 -6.99 4.20 -0.65
CA GLY A 98 -7.13 5.62 -0.37
C GLY A 98 -5.79 6.30 -0.04
N VAL A 99 -5.69 7.57 -0.38
CA VAL A 99 -4.49 8.39 -0.15
C VAL A 99 -4.93 9.76 0.36
N ASN A 100 -4.22 10.31 1.33
CA ASN A 100 -4.41 11.65 1.85
C ASN A 100 -3.05 12.34 2.06
N TYR A 101 -2.86 13.49 1.41
CA TYR A 101 -1.64 14.29 1.50
C TYR A 101 -1.78 15.29 2.65
N ASN A 102 -1.22 14.97 3.80
CA ASN A 102 -1.12 15.90 4.92
C ASN A 102 0.14 16.75 4.73
N ALA A 103 0.10 17.75 3.84
CA ALA A 103 1.26 18.57 3.52
C ALA A 103 1.56 19.68 4.55
N PHE A 104 0.63 19.94 5.47
CA PHE A 104 0.70 21.05 6.42
C PHE A 104 0.84 20.56 7.87
N GLY A 105 1.35 21.43 8.75
CA GLY A 105 1.53 21.16 10.18
C GLY A 105 2.95 20.72 10.56
N SER A 106 3.13 20.26 11.80
CA SER A 106 4.45 19.92 12.34
C SER A 106 5.01 18.57 11.86
N ARG A 107 4.19 17.73 11.22
CA ARG A 107 4.57 16.43 10.65
C ARG A 107 3.89 16.17 9.31
N PRO A 108 4.36 16.82 8.23
CA PRO A 108 3.88 16.54 6.89
C PRO A 108 4.10 15.07 6.51
N HIS A 109 3.10 14.43 5.92
CA HIS A 109 3.19 13.04 5.44
C HIS A 109 2.04 12.68 4.50
N VAL A 110 2.28 11.72 3.60
CA VAL A 110 1.24 11.04 2.85
C VAL A 110 0.69 9.89 3.69
N LYS A 111 -0.60 9.94 4.04
CA LYS A 111 -1.31 8.83 4.65
C LYS A 111 -1.92 7.96 3.55
N VAL A 112 -1.45 6.74 3.45
CA VAL A 112 -1.95 5.73 2.52
C VAL A 112 -2.76 4.69 3.28
N VAL A 113 -3.89 4.30 2.74
CA VAL A 113 -4.73 3.21 3.22
C VAL A 113 -4.77 2.14 2.15
N GLY A 114 -4.55 0.89 2.53
CA GLY A 114 -4.53 -0.24 1.62
C GLY A 114 -5.10 -1.50 2.23
N VAL A 115 -5.36 -2.47 1.35
CA VAL A 115 -5.87 -3.79 1.71
C VAL A 115 -4.87 -4.82 1.24
N LYS A 116 -4.63 -5.85 2.05
CA LYS A 116 -3.73 -6.94 1.66
C LYS A 116 -4.31 -7.69 0.45
N CYS A 117 -3.46 -7.97 -0.54
CA CYS A 117 -3.81 -8.71 -1.75
C CYS A 117 -3.30 -10.15 -1.75
#